data_AF-A0A7X0Y629-F1
#
_entry.id   AF-A0A7X0Y629-F1
#
_cell.length_a   1.000
_cell.length_b   1.000
_cell.length_c   1.000
_cell.angle_alpha   90.00
_cell.angle_beta   90.00
_cell.angle_gamma   90.00
#
_symmetry.space_group_name_H-M   'P 1'
#
loop_
_entity.id
_entity.type
_entity.pdbx_description
1 polymer ?
#
loop_
_entity_poly.entity_id
_entity_poly.type
_entity_poly.pdbx_seq_one_letter_code
_entity_poly.pdbx_strand_id
1 'polypeptide(L)'
;MKKYFYAALIAVTILLVLCPITSKPATAEEQEATITSTIPSENYIVLNITGVATGDEVLHYIKAMDLQGNQIKRLKIVGDMTTYGNQGIYTFDDLEELELDGTSDVPSFLAYRAPKLTKLIDTSHTIKNIGTYAFAYSGLEDVELENVDFLNTRAFLECLSLTSFKSSSLRNMSNWAFSGSLTIFEAPNLFSILHIKMR
;
A
#
# COMPACT_ATOMS: atom_id res chain seq x y z
N MET A 1 68.73 36.40 -3.50
CA MET A 1 69.53 35.28 -2.94
C MET A 1 68.84 34.78 -1.68
N LYS A 2 68.48 33.49 -1.67
CA LYS A 2 68.31 32.59 -0.49
C LYS A 2 67.21 32.96 0.52
N LYS A 3 66.54 32.06 1.22
CA LYS A 3 66.35 30.60 1.24
C LYS A 3 65.23 30.37 2.29
N TYR A 4 64.49 29.28 2.15
CA TYR A 4 63.69 28.61 3.18
C TYR A 4 64.29 28.69 4.59
N PHE A 5 63.44 28.67 5.64
CA PHE A 5 63.47 27.62 6.69
C PHE A 5 62.28 27.78 7.65
N TYR A 6 61.45 26.73 7.71
CA TYR A 6 60.57 26.39 8.83
C TYR A 6 61.43 26.02 10.05
N ALA A 7 61.04 26.45 11.26
CA ALA A 7 61.11 25.62 12.46
C ALA A 7 60.35 26.24 13.65
N ALA A 8 59.40 25.46 14.16
CA ALA A 8 58.99 25.31 15.55
C ALA A 8 58.33 26.51 16.27
N LEU A 9 57.03 26.38 16.57
CA LEU A 9 56.52 26.81 17.87
C LEU A 9 55.28 26.00 18.32
N ILE A 10 55.55 25.12 19.29
CA ILE A 10 54.75 24.77 20.48
C ILE A 10 53.46 23.97 20.29
N ALA A 11 53.57 22.72 20.73
CA ALA A 11 52.49 21.79 21.04
C ALA A 11 51.56 22.35 22.12
N VAL A 12 50.25 22.37 21.82
CA VAL A 12 49.19 22.50 22.82
C VAL A 12 48.51 21.14 22.91
N THR A 13 48.71 20.49 24.04
CA THR A 13 48.05 19.27 24.47
C THR A 13 46.55 19.51 24.62
N ILE A 14 45.75 18.95 23.71
CA ILE A 14 44.30 18.82 23.87
C ILE A 14 44.03 17.47 24.54
N LEU A 15 43.50 17.53 25.75
CA LEU A 15 43.00 16.40 26.52
C LEU A 15 41.82 15.78 25.77
N LEU A 16 42.02 14.60 25.16
CA LEU A 16 40.97 13.77 24.59
C LEU A 16 40.08 13.25 25.73
N VAL A 17 38.92 13.88 25.93
CA VAL A 17 37.82 13.25 26.66
C VAL A 17 37.18 12.25 25.69
N LEU A 18 37.54 10.98 25.83
CA LEU A 18 36.82 9.86 25.22
C LEU A 18 35.40 9.82 25.80
N CYS A 19 34.44 10.40 25.09
CA CYS A 19 33.04 10.05 25.29
C CYS A 19 32.83 8.65 24.68
N PRO A 20 32.26 7.66 25.40
CA PRO A 20 31.94 6.39 24.76
C PRO A 20 30.86 6.65 23.71
N ILE A 21 31.24 6.56 22.44
CA ILE A 21 30.29 6.41 21.34
C ILE A 21 29.60 5.07 21.61
N THR A 22 28.41 5.12 22.18
CA THR A 22 27.47 4.01 22.06
C THR A 22 27.07 4.02 20.59
N SER A 23 27.72 3.19 19.77
CA SER A 23 27.28 2.98 18.40
C SER A 23 25.89 2.37 18.47
N LYS A 24 24.87 3.20 18.21
CA LYS A 24 23.55 2.78 17.77
C LYS A 24 23.75 1.63 16.77
N PRO A 25 23.13 0.46 16.96
CA PRO A 25 23.30 -0.63 16.00
C PRO A 25 22.89 -0.12 14.62
N ALA A 26 23.69 -0.45 13.61
CA ALA A 26 23.47 -0.07 12.22
C ALA A 26 22.02 -0.40 11.85
N THR A 27 21.19 0.64 11.76
CA THR A 27 19.92 0.57 11.07
C THR A 27 20.25 0.12 9.66
N ALA A 28 19.72 -1.03 9.25
CA ALA A 28 19.69 -1.41 7.85
C ALA A 28 19.23 -0.16 7.07
N GLU A 29 20.04 0.29 6.12
CA GLU A 29 19.61 1.33 5.19
C GLU A 29 18.33 0.81 4.54
N GLU A 30 17.17 1.32 4.97
CA GLU A 30 15.93 1.16 4.23
C GLU A 30 16.19 1.76 2.86
N GLN A 31 16.34 0.89 1.87
CA GLN A 31 16.57 1.30 0.50
C GLN A 31 15.40 2.18 0.07
N GLU A 32 15.70 3.43 -0.32
CA GLU A 32 14.70 4.41 -0.74
C GLU A 32 13.74 3.79 -1.75
N ALA A 33 12.44 4.01 -1.54
CA ALA A 33 11.40 3.53 -2.43
C ALA A 33 11.64 4.06 -3.84
N THR A 34 11.60 3.17 -4.82
CA THR A 34 11.56 3.54 -6.23
C THR A 34 10.25 3.07 -6.83
N ILE A 35 9.47 4.01 -7.34
CA ILE A 35 8.20 3.77 -8.04
C ILE A 35 8.43 4.14 -9.51
N THR A 36 8.23 3.17 -10.40
CA THR A 36 8.31 3.37 -11.85
C THR A 36 7.02 2.93 -12.52
N SER A 37 6.73 3.48 -13.70
CA SER A 37 5.57 3.10 -14.50
C SER A 37 5.97 2.67 -15.90
N THR A 38 5.17 1.77 -16.45
CA THR A 38 5.13 1.48 -17.89
C THR A 38 3.69 1.55 -18.35
N ILE A 39 3.48 1.91 -19.62
CA ILE A 39 2.15 2.06 -20.23
C ILE A 39 2.06 1.06 -21.38
N PRO A 40 1.62 -0.20 -21.13
CA PRO A 40 1.52 -1.19 -22.20
C PRO A 40 0.47 -0.86 -23.27
N SER A 41 -0.54 -0.06 -22.93
CA SER A 41 -1.57 0.43 -23.86
C SER A 41 -2.22 1.71 -23.32
N GLU A 42 -2.99 2.41 -24.15
CA GLU A 42 -3.61 3.73 -23.86
C GLU A 42 -4.19 3.90 -22.45
N ASN A 43 -4.83 2.87 -21.89
CA ASN A 43 -5.55 2.95 -20.61
C ASN A 43 -5.05 1.95 -19.56
N TYR A 44 -3.89 1.33 -19.81
CA TYR A 44 -3.30 0.32 -18.93
C TYR A 44 -1.94 0.79 -18.44
N ILE A 45 -1.79 0.87 -17.11
CA ILE A 45 -0.54 1.23 -16.45
C ILE A 45 -0.09 0.07 -15.59
N VAL A 46 1.20 -0.23 -15.64
CA VAL A 46 1.88 -1.12 -14.70
C VAL A 46 2.85 -0.30 -13.87
N LEU A 47 2.63 -0.27 -12.56
CA LEU A 47 3.54 0.29 -11.58
C LEU A 47 4.44 -0.80 -11.03
N ASN A 48 5.73 -0.51 -10.93
CA ASN A 48 6.71 -1.37 -10.26
C ASN A 48 7.27 -0.62 -9.07
N ILE A 49 7.11 -1.23 -7.89
CA ILE A 49 7.57 -0.73 -6.61
C ILE A 49 8.74 -1.59 -6.15
N THR A 50 9.87 -0.94 -5.85
CA THR A 50 11.02 -1.58 -5.20
C THR A 50 11.41 -0.77 -3.97
N GLY A 51 11.85 -1.43 -2.90
CA GLY A 51 12.10 -0.77 -1.62
C GLY A 51 10.82 -0.58 -0.80
N VAL A 52 10.85 0.34 0.16
CA VAL A 52 9.76 0.53 1.13
C VAL A 52 8.90 1.73 0.73
N ALA A 53 7.90 1.53 -0.13
CA ALA A 53 6.95 2.57 -0.51
C ALA A 53 5.73 2.59 0.42
N THR A 54 5.21 3.77 0.73
CA THR A 54 3.93 3.97 1.42
C THR A 54 2.78 4.00 0.42
N GLY A 55 1.57 3.66 0.88
CA GLY A 55 0.36 3.83 0.07
C GLY A 55 0.16 5.28 -0.43
N ASP A 56 0.48 6.28 0.39
CA ASP A 56 0.39 7.70 0.02
C ASP A 56 1.34 8.05 -1.16
N GLU A 57 2.59 7.55 -1.14
CA GLU A 57 3.54 7.78 -2.24
C GLU A 57 3.05 7.16 -3.54
N VAL A 58 2.49 5.95 -3.47
CA VAL A 58 1.91 5.26 -4.62
C VAL A 58 0.70 6.03 -5.16
N LEU A 59 -0.23 6.45 -4.30
CA LEU A 59 -1.40 7.23 -4.70
C LEU A 59 -1.02 8.60 -5.27
N HIS A 60 -0.01 9.26 -4.70
CA HIS A 60 0.51 10.52 -5.22
C HIS A 60 1.10 10.33 -6.62
N TYR A 61 1.85 9.25 -6.83
CA TYR A 61 2.41 8.90 -8.13
C TYR A 61 1.31 8.64 -9.16
N ILE A 62 0.30 7.84 -8.81
CA ILE A 62 -0.84 7.55 -9.69
C ILE A 62 -1.59 8.81 -10.06
N LYS A 63 -1.90 9.67 -9.08
CA LYS A 63 -2.57 10.95 -9.31
C LYS A 63 -1.78 11.83 -10.28
N ALA A 64 -0.46 11.88 -10.15
CA ALA A 64 0.38 12.63 -11.08
C ALA A 64 0.30 12.08 -12.51
N MET A 65 0.23 10.75 -12.68
CA MET A 65 0.03 10.13 -13.99
C MET A 65 -1.35 10.43 -14.58
N ASP A 66 -2.40 10.36 -13.77
CA ASP A 66 -3.77 10.65 -14.24
C ASP A 66 -3.91 12.12 -14.69
N LEU A 67 -3.33 13.07 -13.94
CA LEU A 67 -3.30 14.49 -14.30
C LEU A 67 -2.51 14.78 -15.60
N GLN A 68 -1.67 13.85 -16.06
CA GLN A 68 -1.01 13.93 -17.36
C GLN A 68 -1.90 13.43 -18.52
N GLY A 69 -3.13 12.98 -18.22
CA GLY A 69 -4.14 12.59 -19.21
C GLY A 69 -4.18 11.09 -19.53
N ASN A 70 -3.63 10.22 -18.67
CA ASN A 70 -3.44 8.79 -18.97
C ASN A 70 -4.71 7.90 -18.85
N GLN A 71 -5.91 8.47 -18.75
CA GLN A 71 -7.23 7.77 -18.76
C GLN A 71 -7.20 6.36 -18.12
N ILE A 72 -6.79 6.27 -16.85
CA ILE A 72 -6.41 5.00 -16.23
C ILE A 72 -7.64 4.12 -16.02
N LYS A 73 -7.79 3.08 -16.85
CA LYS A 73 -8.86 2.06 -16.71
C LYS A 73 -8.35 0.76 -16.12
N ARG A 74 -7.09 0.43 -16.35
CA ARG A 74 -6.46 -0.78 -15.85
C ARG A 74 -5.18 -0.40 -15.14
N LEU A 75 -5.03 -0.87 -13.91
CA LEU A 75 -3.85 -0.63 -13.10
C LEU A 75 -3.32 -1.95 -12.58
N LYS A 76 -2.06 -2.23 -12.85
CA LYS A 76 -1.31 -3.31 -12.20
C LYS A 76 -0.27 -2.70 -11.27
N ILE A 77 -0.24 -3.10 -10.00
CA ILE A 77 0.79 -2.73 -9.04
C ILE A 77 1.62 -3.97 -8.73
N VAL A 78 2.91 -3.90 -9.06
CA VAL A 78 3.89 -4.95 -8.79
C VAL A 78 4.79 -4.52 -7.65
N GLY A 79 4.85 -5.33 -6.60
CA GLY A 79 5.59 -5.05 -5.37
C GLY A 79 4.68 -4.76 -4.19
N ASP A 80 5.32 -4.50 -3.05
CA ASP A 80 4.64 -4.33 -1.78
C ASP A 80 4.53 -2.86 -1.38
N MET A 81 3.56 -2.56 -0.52
CA MET A 81 3.29 -1.24 0.02
C MET A 81 3.18 -1.33 1.53
N THR A 82 3.61 -0.29 2.24
CA THR A 82 3.41 -0.21 3.68
C THR A 82 2.13 0.55 4.03
N THR A 83 1.47 0.09 5.08
CA THR A 83 0.21 0.64 5.62
C THR A 83 0.35 2.09 6.16
N TYR A 84 1.59 2.55 6.38
CA TYR A 84 1.90 3.86 6.97
C TYR A 84 1.95 4.97 5.92
N GLY A 85 0.78 5.43 5.49
CA GLY A 85 0.64 6.61 4.64
C GLY A 85 -0.83 6.76 4.35
N ASN A 86 -1.50 7.64 5.10
CA ASN A 86 -2.93 7.82 4.95
C ASN A 86 -3.36 9.28 5.20
N GLN A 87 -2.90 10.16 4.32
CA GLN A 87 -3.41 11.52 4.18
C GLN A 87 -3.90 11.80 2.75
N GLY A 88 -3.48 11.02 1.75
CA GLY A 88 -3.81 11.23 0.35
C GLY A 88 -5.03 10.41 -0.09
N ILE A 89 -6.23 10.99 -0.02
CA ILE A 89 -7.39 10.41 -0.71
C ILE A 89 -7.27 10.74 -2.20
N TYR A 90 -7.21 9.71 -3.05
CA TYR A 90 -7.35 9.82 -4.50
C TYR A 90 -8.53 8.95 -4.96
N THR A 91 -9.36 9.51 -5.84
CA THR A 91 -10.57 8.89 -6.36
C THR A 91 -10.29 8.41 -7.77
N PHE A 92 -10.63 7.16 -8.06
CA PHE A 92 -10.52 6.60 -9.41
C PHE A 92 -11.86 6.65 -10.12
N ASP A 93 -12.09 7.67 -10.94
CA ASP A 93 -13.39 7.84 -11.63
C ASP A 93 -13.60 6.83 -12.77
N ASP A 94 -12.50 6.38 -13.39
CA ASP A 94 -12.51 5.55 -14.61
C ASP A 94 -11.84 4.16 -14.46
N LEU A 95 -11.25 3.84 -13.30
CA LEU A 95 -10.60 2.55 -13.10
C LEU A 95 -11.62 1.41 -13.15
N GLU A 96 -11.39 0.43 -14.01
CA GLU A 96 -12.23 -0.74 -14.26
C GLU A 96 -11.62 -2.03 -13.67
N GLU A 97 -10.30 -2.16 -13.70
CA GLU A 97 -9.55 -3.34 -13.24
C GLU A 97 -8.32 -2.93 -12.41
N LEU A 98 -8.16 -3.54 -11.24
CA LEU A 98 -6.97 -3.43 -10.39
C LEU A 98 -6.34 -4.82 -10.20
N GLU A 99 -5.08 -4.95 -10.57
CA GLU A 99 -4.26 -6.12 -10.34
C GLU A 99 -3.16 -5.81 -9.32
N LEU A 100 -3.05 -6.62 -8.28
CA LEU A 100 -2.01 -6.54 -7.25
C LEU A 100 -1.13 -7.79 -7.35
N ASP A 101 0.17 -7.57 -7.45
CA ASP A 101 1.15 -8.64 -7.67
C ASP A 101 2.32 -8.47 -6.70
N GLY A 102 2.29 -9.26 -5.61
CA GLY A 102 3.29 -9.20 -4.54
C GLY A 102 2.95 -8.19 -3.43
N THR A 103 1.74 -7.64 -3.41
CA THR A 103 1.26 -6.81 -2.30
C THR A 103 0.82 -7.70 -1.14
N SER A 104 1.38 -7.48 0.05
CA SER A 104 1.03 -8.18 1.28
C SER A 104 0.04 -7.40 2.13
N ASP A 105 0.17 -6.08 2.15
CA ASP A 105 -0.70 -5.16 2.88
C ASP A 105 -1.33 -4.16 1.90
N VAL A 106 -2.63 -4.28 1.64
CA VAL A 106 -3.36 -3.30 0.84
C VAL A 106 -3.55 -2.03 1.68
N PRO A 107 -2.96 -0.89 1.28
CA PRO A 107 -3.03 0.32 2.09
C PRO A 107 -4.46 0.85 2.19
N SER A 108 -4.69 1.64 3.22
CA SER A 108 -5.98 2.31 3.40
C SER A 108 -6.26 3.24 2.22
N PHE A 109 -7.52 3.33 1.82
CA PHE A 109 -8.00 4.15 0.69
C PHE A 109 -7.42 3.86 -0.71
N LEU A 110 -6.71 2.73 -0.92
CA LEU A 110 -6.05 2.42 -2.20
C LEU A 110 -6.95 2.61 -3.43
N ALA A 111 -8.20 2.16 -3.36
CA ALA A 111 -9.22 2.30 -4.41
C ALA A 111 -10.52 2.87 -3.82
N TYR A 112 -10.39 3.83 -2.91
CA TYR A 112 -11.52 4.54 -2.34
C TYR A 112 -12.30 5.30 -3.42
N ARG A 113 -13.63 5.14 -3.43
CA ARG A 113 -14.53 5.75 -4.43
C ARG A 113 -14.06 5.43 -5.85
N ALA A 114 -13.89 4.15 -6.16
CA ALA A 114 -13.64 3.67 -7.52
C ALA A 114 -14.93 3.04 -8.11
N PRO A 115 -15.95 3.83 -8.50
CA PRO A 115 -17.29 3.30 -8.80
C PRO A 115 -17.33 2.40 -10.04
N LYS A 116 -16.32 2.47 -10.92
CA LYS A 116 -16.21 1.61 -12.11
C LYS A 116 -15.30 0.40 -11.90
N LEU A 117 -14.62 0.29 -10.76
CA LEU A 117 -13.72 -0.81 -10.46
C LEU A 117 -14.53 -2.05 -10.17
N THR A 118 -14.71 -2.89 -11.19
CA THR A 118 -15.52 -4.11 -11.10
C THR A 118 -14.68 -5.34 -10.76
N LYS A 119 -13.38 -5.28 -11.03
CA LYS A 119 -12.47 -6.43 -10.93
C LYS A 119 -11.23 -6.12 -10.11
N LEU A 120 -11.04 -6.93 -9.05
CA LEU A 120 -9.81 -6.99 -8.26
C LEU A 120 -9.12 -8.33 -8.53
N ILE A 121 -7.83 -8.30 -8.84
CA ILE A 121 -7.00 -9.49 -9.09
C ILE A 121 -5.84 -9.48 -8.08
N ASP A 122 -5.68 -10.56 -7.33
CA ASP A 122 -4.51 -10.82 -6.48
C ASP A 122 -3.66 -11.92 -7.15
N THR A 123 -2.71 -11.51 -7.99
CA THR A 123 -1.96 -12.40 -8.88
C THR A 123 -1.01 -13.33 -8.13
N SER A 124 -0.38 -12.81 -7.07
CA SER A 124 0.58 -13.58 -6.26
C SER A 124 -0.06 -14.26 -5.06
N HIS A 125 -1.35 -14.03 -4.80
CA HIS A 125 -2.06 -14.51 -3.62
C HIS A 125 -1.35 -14.12 -2.31
N THR A 126 -0.73 -12.94 -2.26
CA THR A 126 0.11 -12.53 -1.12
C THR A 126 -0.64 -11.68 -0.10
N ILE A 127 -1.83 -11.18 -0.45
CA ILE A 127 -2.55 -10.21 0.38
C ILE A 127 -2.92 -10.86 1.72
N LYS A 128 -2.46 -10.26 2.81
CA LYS A 128 -2.75 -10.64 4.20
C LYS A 128 -3.73 -9.70 4.85
N ASN A 129 -3.60 -8.40 4.63
CA ASN A 129 -4.48 -7.42 5.25
C ASN A 129 -5.05 -6.45 4.21
N ILE A 130 -6.32 -6.11 4.38
CA ILE A 130 -6.97 -5.05 3.61
C ILE A 130 -7.19 -3.85 4.52
N GLY A 131 -6.67 -2.69 4.11
CA GLY A 131 -6.69 -1.45 4.84
C GLY A 131 -8.08 -0.83 5.04
N THR A 132 -8.13 0.17 5.92
CA THR A 132 -9.37 0.89 6.24
C THR A 132 -9.85 1.63 4.99
N TYR A 133 -11.13 1.48 4.63
CA TYR A 133 -11.72 2.06 3.41
C TYR A 133 -11.01 1.71 2.09
N ALA A 134 -10.14 0.69 2.06
CA ALA A 134 -9.32 0.38 0.88
C ALA A 134 -10.12 0.30 -0.43
N PHE A 135 -11.32 -0.27 -0.38
CA PHE A 135 -12.22 -0.42 -1.53
C PHE A 135 -13.59 0.21 -1.27
N ALA A 136 -13.74 1.08 -0.28
CA ALA A 136 -15.05 1.65 0.04
C ALA A 136 -15.62 2.46 -1.14
N TYR A 137 -16.91 2.30 -1.39
CA TYR A 137 -17.63 2.90 -2.53
C TYR A 137 -17.07 2.47 -3.91
N SER A 138 -16.43 1.30 -3.99
CA SER A 138 -16.03 0.73 -5.28
C SER A 138 -17.19 0.00 -5.97
N GLY A 139 -17.04 -0.22 -7.27
CA GLY A 139 -17.99 -0.97 -8.11
C GLY A 139 -17.79 -2.49 -8.10
N LEU A 140 -16.99 -3.04 -7.17
CA LEU A 140 -16.61 -4.45 -7.17
C LEU A 140 -17.85 -5.34 -7.10
N GLU A 141 -17.87 -6.42 -7.88
CA GLU A 141 -19.03 -7.32 -8.01
C GLU A 141 -18.80 -8.65 -7.27
N ASP A 142 -17.62 -9.23 -7.47
CA ASP A 142 -17.16 -10.47 -6.87
C ASP A 142 -15.71 -10.30 -6.39
N VAL A 143 -15.42 -10.77 -5.18
CA VAL A 143 -14.07 -10.73 -4.61
C VAL A 143 -13.72 -12.12 -4.05
N GLU A 144 -12.65 -12.71 -4.56
CA GLU A 144 -12.11 -13.98 -4.09
C GLU A 144 -10.62 -13.79 -3.75
N LEU A 145 -10.26 -14.02 -2.48
CA LEU A 145 -8.91 -13.81 -1.96
C LEU A 145 -8.48 -14.96 -1.06
N GLU A 146 -7.47 -15.71 -1.49
CA GLU A 146 -7.10 -16.99 -0.87
C GLU A 146 -6.42 -16.85 0.51
N ASN A 147 -5.66 -15.76 0.71
CA ASN A 147 -4.63 -15.64 1.74
C ASN A 147 -4.81 -14.47 2.72
N VAL A 148 -5.95 -13.76 2.65
CA VAL A 148 -6.31 -12.66 3.54
C VAL A 148 -6.57 -13.15 4.95
N ASP A 149 -5.90 -12.59 5.94
CA ASP A 149 -6.09 -12.88 7.36
C ASP A 149 -7.03 -11.87 8.03
N PHE A 150 -6.98 -10.59 7.62
CA PHE A 150 -7.71 -9.49 8.26
C PHE A 150 -8.33 -8.48 7.28
N LEU A 151 -9.57 -8.09 7.55
CA LEU A 151 -10.22 -6.93 6.91
C LEU A 151 -10.37 -5.78 7.92
N ASN A 152 -9.82 -4.61 7.60
CA ASN A 152 -9.96 -3.43 8.45
C ASN A 152 -11.36 -2.80 8.36
N THR A 153 -11.57 -1.81 9.22
CA THR A 153 -12.83 -1.08 9.34
C THR A 153 -13.23 -0.54 7.97
N ARG A 154 -14.45 -0.84 7.53
CA ARG A 154 -15.01 -0.26 6.30
C ARG A 154 -14.24 -0.58 5.02
N ALA A 155 -13.43 -1.66 5.01
CA ALA A 155 -12.64 -2.08 3.85
C ALA A 155 -13.46 -2.11 2.54
N PHE A 156 -14.68 -2.64 2.59
CA PHE A 156 -15.65 -2.72 1.50
C PHE A 156 -16.99 -2.03 1.87
N LEU A 157 -16.92 -0.91 2.59
CA LEU A 157 -18.11 -0.10 2.90
C LEU A 157 -18.79 0.33 1.61
N GLU A 158 -20.11 0.19 1.53
CA GLU A 158 -20.93 0.70 0.42
C GLU A 158 -20.45 0.24 -0.97
N CYS A 159 -19.85 -0.95 -1.06
CA CYS A 159 -19.65 -1.65 -2.33
C CYS A 159 -21.00 -2.24 -2.76
N LEU A 160 -21.86 -1.41 -3.34
CA LEU A 160 -23.27 -1.75 -3.57
C LEU A 160 -23.48 -2.87 -4.59
N SER A 161 -22.52 -3.04 -5.51
CA SER A 161 -22.52 -4.12 -6.50
C SER A 161 -21.90 -5.42 -5.98
N LEU A 162 -21.23 -5.40 -4.81
CA LEU A 162 -20.51 -6.56 -4.30
C LEU A 162 -21.51 -7.58 -3.77
N THR A 163 -21.72 -8.65 -4.54
CA THR A 163 -22.69 -9.71 -4.21
C THR A 163 -22.02 -10.96 -3.65
N SER A 164 -20.72 -11.16 -3.91
CA SER A 164 -19.96 -12.33 -3.49
C SER A 164 -18.62 -11.94 -2.89
N PHE A 165 -18.34 -12.44 -1.69
CA PHE A 165 -17.02 -12.40 -1.10
C PHE A 165 -16.61 -13.80 -0.62
N LYS A 166 -15.41 -14.24 -1.04
CA LYS A 166 -14.85 -15.54 -0.69
C LYS A 166 -13.42 -15.38 -0.19
N SER A 167 -13.13 -15.96 0.96
CA SER A 167 -11.77 -16.06 1.46
C SER A 167 -11.62 -17.24 2.39
N SER A 168 -10.86 -18.25 1.95
CA SER A 168 -10.60 -19.44 2.76
C SER A 168 -9.79 -19.15 4.01
N SER A 169 -8.87 -18.19 3.98
CA SER A 169 -7.99 -17.88 5.10
C SER A 169 -8.54 -16.88 6.09
N LEU A 170 -9.57 -16.08 5.73
CA LEU A 170 -10.03 -14.95 6.53
C LEU A 170 -10.33 -15.37 7.98
N ARG A 171 -9.58 -14.77 8.91
CA ARG A 171 -9.65 -15.12 10.35
C ARG A 171 -10.41 -14.08 11.15
N ASN A 172 -10.32 -12.81 10.77
CA ASN A 172 -10.91 -11.73 11.55
C ASN A 172 -11.23 -10.52 10.65
N MET A 173 -12.21 -9.73 11.06
CA MET A 173 -12.57 -8.48 10.38
C MET A 173 -13.12 -7.46 11.37
N SER A 174 -12.86 -6.19 11.09
CA SER A 174 -13.34 -5.07 11.89
C SER A 174 -14.82 -4.78 11.66
N ASN A 175 -15.38 -3.92 12.51
CA ASN A 175 -16.75 -3.43 12.36
C ASN A 175 -16.97 -2.79 10.98
N TRP A 176 -18.12 -3.12 10.38
CA TRP A 176 -18.53 -2.59 9.07
C TRP A 176 -17.51 -2.84 7.96
N ALA A 177 -16.66 -3.87 8.05
CA ALA A 177 -15.80 -4.28 6.93
C ALA A 177 -16.62 -4.39 5.62
N PHE A 178 -17.87 -4.80 5.74
CA PHE A 178 -18.90 -4.72 4.70
C PHE A 178 -20.12 -3.96 5.23
N SER A 179 -20.80 -3.22 4.34
CA SER A 179 -22.12 -2.60 4.58
C SER A 179 -22.99 -2.56 3.32
N GLY A 180 -22.67 -3.40 2.32
CA GLY A 180 -23.31 -3.42 1.00
C GLY A 180 -24.23 -4.64 0.78
N SER A 181 -24.40 -5.00 -0.49
CA SER A 181 -25.41 -5.96 -0.96
C SER A 181 -24.96 -7.43 -0.96
N LEU A 182 -24.05 -7.83 -0.07
CA LEU A 182 -23.50 -9.19 -0.05
C LEU A 182 -24.59 -10.26 0.07
N THR A 183 -24.61 -11.18 -0.89
CA THR A 183 -25.53 -12.33 -0.91
C THR A 183 -24.80 -13.65 -0.64
N ILE A 184 -23.53 -13.74 -1.06
CA ILE A 184 -22.63 -14.87 -0.85
C ILE A 184 -21.46 -14.38 0.00
N PHE A 185 -21.25 -15.05 1.13
CA PHE A 185 -20.11 -14.81 2.01
C PHE A 185 -19.53 -16.15 2.47
N GLU A 186 -18.36 -16.52 1.94
CA GLU A 186 -17.68 -17.77 2.24
C GLU A 186 -16.34 -17.50 2.93
N ALA A 187 -16.33 -17.59 4.27
CA ALA A 187 -15.14 -17.43 5.10
C ALA A 187 -15.10 -18.51 6.20
N PRO A 188 -14.71 -19.76 5.87
CA PRO A 188 -14.85 -20.91 6.77
C PRO A 188 -13.97 -20.82 8.03
N ASN A 189 -12.90 -20.02 7.99
CA ASN A 189 -11.95 -19.87 9.10
C ASN A 189 -12.17 -18.60 9.95
N LEU A 190 -13.27 -17.87 9.72
CA LEU A 190 -13.58 -16.65 10.45
C LEU A 190 -13.91 -16.95 11.92
N PHE A 191 -13.15 -16.39 12.86
CA PHE A 191 -13.42 -16.55 14.28
C PHE A 191 -14.75 -15.88 14.69
N SER A 192 -15.50 -16.53 15.58
CA SER A 192 -16.90 -16.21 15.89
C SER A 192 -17.17 -14.76 16.34
N ILE A 193 -18.38 -14.30 15.98
CA ILE A 193 -18.81 -12.94 15.67
C ILE A 193 -19.51 -12.29 16.87
N LEU A 194 -18.80 -11.91 17.93
CA LEU A 194 -19.48 -11.25 19.06
C LEU A 194 -19.86 -9.78 18.78
N HIS A 195 -19.28 -9.12 17.77
CA HIS A 195 -19.53 -7.69 17.52
C HIS A 195 -19.56 -7.21 16.05
N ILE A 196 -19.36 -8.08 15.06
CA ILE A 196 -19.24 -7.61 13.67
C ILE A 196 -20.63 -7.35 13.08
N LYS A 197 -21.01 -6.08 12.97
CA LYS A 197 -22.17 -5.65 12.19
C LYS A 197 -21.80 -5.63 10.70
N MET A 198 -22.46 -6.47 9.91
CA MET A 198 -22.38 -6.49 8.43
C MET A 198 -23.47 -5.64 7.76
N ARG A 199 -24.15 -4.76 8.52
CA ARG A 199 -25.22 -3.89 8.04
C ARG A 199 -24.98 -2.47 8.51
#